data_AF-A0A925QPE9-F1
#
_entry.id   AF-A0A925QPE9-F1
#
_cell.length_a   1.000
_cell.length_b   1.000
_cell.length_c   1.000
_cell.angle_alpha   90.00
_cell.angle_beta   90.00
_cell.angle_gamma   90.00
#
_symmetry.space_group_name_H-M   'P 1'
#
loop_
_entity.id
_entity.type
_entity.pdbx_description
1 polymer ?
#
loop_
_entity_poly.entity_id
_entity_poly.type
_entity_poly.pdbx_seq_one_letter_code
_entity_poly.pdbx_strand_id
1 'polypeptide(L)'
;MASWIVSGAEFETRQPWAAAILTDSKRSQGAKAYQLSVRVLEQLRSEPSPGQPTVTDYTQILRQLDERLANAGTLASLLPRERIRLGAACDIDAIDVRLVDCTWRQHYTAQGGLWRREACAPQVTAVTLVHDELADSLPRMPTQLSLLSRPASAEAAAKLRVRVRAQHRCNALLHPLLQCLGPAAERSLRGDSAADITFDVYADAFEPDALPHMGEESSPQYSSLTAASCGLRARGVPVGDLSTLLAAYDSTQHLIAWRREPTAAWQLPADAPPTIAASRCRRERDGQVSDASAWQSGFEDLDAQLRKGTARLLTAWERESGVSAGKLAVDAALLVGDAGITWGWAEGPDGIAAPPYMRMEGLLDLVACRLSLRFTGALARSGSHSHLELSTSGSASLARPWMRGPNEALFAAA
;
A
#
# COMPACT_ATOMS: atom_id res chain seq x y z
N MET A 1 -5.77 45.52 18.22
CA MET A 1 -5.37 46.68 19.06
C MET A 1 -4.65 47.76 18.24
N ALA A 2 -3.46 47.50 17.66
CA ALA A 2 -2.78 48.50 16.82
C ALA A 2 -3.62 48.98 15.61
N SER A 3 -4.30 48.06 14.90
CA SER A 3 -5.20 48.41 13.78
C SER A 3 -6.41 49.26 14.21
N TRP A 4 -6.99 49.00 15.39
CA TRP A 4 -8.08 49.81 15.93
C TRP A 4 -7.62 51.19 16.42
N ILE A 5 -6.37 51.32 16.87
CA ILE A 5 -5.78 52.62 17.21
C ILE A 5 -5.60 53.48 15.95
N VAL A 6 -5.27 52.87 14.81
CA VAL A 6 -5.09 53.58 13.53
C VAL A 6 -6.41 53.88 12.83
N SER A 7 -7.35 52.94 12.86
CA SER A 7 -8.57 53.03 12.04
C SER A 7 -9.83 53.40 12.84
N GLY A 8 -9.73 53.47 14.17
CA GLY A 8 -10.82 53.83 15.09
C GLY A 8 -11.64 52.63 15.60
N ALA A 9 -12.49 52.88 16.61
CA ALA A 9 -13.26 51.85 17.31
C ALA A 9 -14.32 51.12 16.46
N GLU A 10 -14.70 51.67 15.31
CA GLU A 10 -15.67 51.09 14.36
C GLU A 10 -15.00 50.51 13.11
N PHE A 11 -13.72 50.15 13.21
CA PHE A 11 -12.90 49.68 12.09
C PHE A 11 -13.57 48.55 11.29
N GLU A 12 -14.21 47.61 11.97
CA GLU A 12 -14.84 46.43 11.37
C GLU A 12 -16.11 46.79 10.58
N THR A 13 -16.83 47.82 11.01
CA THR A 13 -18.02 48.34 10.33
C THR A 13 -17.65 49.19 9.12
N ARG A 14 -16.54 49.94 9.21
CA ARG A 14 -16.05 50.82 8.13
C ARG A 14 -15.22 50.10 7.07
N GLN A 15 -14.67 48.94 7.37
CA GLN A 15 -13.80 48.17 6.48
C GLN A 15 -14.35 46.75 6.30
N PRO A 16 -15.12 46.47 5.23
CA PRO A 16 -15.74 45.17 5.00
C PRO A 16 -14.75 43.99 5.01
N TRP A 17 -13.52 44.22 4.56
CA TRP A 17 -12.46 43.21 4.59
C TRP A 17 -11.98 42.88 6.02
N ALA A 18 -12.06 43.81 6.97
CA ALA A 18 -11.69 43.58 8.36
C ALA A 18 -12.71 42.65 9.03
N ALA A 19 -14.01 42.91 8.81
CA ALA A 19 -15.08 42.03 9.24
C ALA A 19 -14.95 40.62 8.61
N ALA A 20 -14.62 40.53 7.32
CA ALA A 20 -14.41 39.24 6.65
C ALA A 20 -13.23 38.44 7.24
N ILE A 21 -12.11 39.10 7.60
CA ILE A 21 -10.96 38.44 8.24
C ILE A 21 -11.34 37.94 9.65
N LEU A 22 -12.03 38.77 10.42
CA LEU A 22 -12.35 38.48 11.82
C LEU A 22 -13.42 37.39 11.98
N THR A 23 -14.40 37.35 11.08
CA THR A 23 -15.48 36.35 11.11
C THR A 23 -15.08 35.00 10.50
N ASP A 24 -13.98 34.93 9.73
CA ASP A 24 -13.52 33.67 9.14
C ASP A 24 -13.02 32.68 10.20
N SER A 25 -13.71 31.55 10.33
CA SER A 25 -13.38 30.47 11.27
C SER A 25 -12.16 29.64 10.85
N LYS A 26 -11.74 29.70 9.57
CA LYS A 26 -10.57 28.98 9.04
C LYS A 26 -9.25 29.65 9.43
N ARG A 27 -9.28 30.90 9.91
CA ARG A 27 -8.09 31.66 10.32
C ARG A 27 -7.83 31.54 11.82
N SER A 28 -6.60 31.23 12.19
CA SER A 28 -6.16 31.35 13.59
C SER A 28 -6.20 32.80 14.07
N GLN A 29 -6.32 33.03 15.38
CA GLN A 29 -6.32 34.40 15.93
C GLN A 29 -5.03 35.17 15.58
N GLY A 30 -3.90 34.47 15.51
CA GLY A 30 -2.63 35.03 15.04
C GLY A 30 -2.67 35.46 13.58
N ALA A 31 -3.20 34.60 12.71
CA ALA A 31 -3.36 34.91 11.29
C ALA A 31 -4.30 36.09 11.05
N LYS A 32 -5.40 36.19 11.82
CA LYS A 32 -6.30 37.34 11.79
C LYS A 32 -5.57 38.63 12.15
N ALA A 33 -4.87 38.65 13.29
CA ALA A 33 -4.13 39.81 13.74
C ALA A 33 -3.08 40.25 12.70
N TYR A 34 -2.30 39.30 12.16
CA TYR A 34 -1.30 39.58 11.13
C TYR A 34 -1.92 40.16 9.86
N GLN A 35 -2.98 39.54 9.32
CA GLN A 35 -3.61 40.00 8.08
C GLN A 35 -4.25 41.38 8.23
N LEU A 36 -4.84 41.68 9.38
CA LEU A 36 -5.32 43.03 9.68
C LEU A 36 -4.18 44.05 9.68
N SER A 37 -3.03 43.71 10.28
CA SER A 37 -1.85 44.58 10.29
C SER A 37 -1.27 44.80 8.89
N VAL A 38 -1.19 43.75 8.07
CA VAL A 38 -0.74 43.85 6.67
C VAL A 38 -1.68 44.72 5.84
N ARG A 39 -2.99 44.52 5.95
CA ARG A 39 -3.99 45.30 5.21
C ARG A 39 -4.00 46.77 5.63
N VAL A 40 -3.85 47.08 6.93
CA VAL A 40 -3.68 48.45 7.40
C VAL A 40 -2.38 49.07 6.86
N LEU A 41 -1.28 48.32 6.83
CA LEU A 41 -0.03 48.78 6.20
C LEU A 41 -0.20 49.08 4.70
N GLU A 42 -0.90 48.21 3.96
CA GLU A 42 -1.23 48.44 2.56
C GLU A 42 -2.07 49.71 2.38
N GLN A 43 -3.09 49.91 3.23
CA GLN A 43 -3.94 51.09 3.19
C GLN A 43 -3.19 52.39 3.52
N LEU A 44 -2.34 52.39 4.55
CA LEU A 44 -1.50 53.54 4.90
C LEU A 44 -0.51 53.89 3.78
N ARG A 45 -0.08 52.90 2.97
CA ARG A 45 0.79 53.13 1.81
C ARG A 45 0.01 53.69 0.62
N SER A 46 -1.22 53.23 0.38
CA SER A 46 -2.01 53.65 -0.77
C SER A 46 -2.76 54.96 -0.56
N GLU A 47 -3.20 55.26 0.66
CA GLU A 47 -4.09 56.38 0.99
C GLU A 47 -3.61 57.17 2.23
N PRO A 48 -2.43 57.82 2.18
CA PRO A 48 -1.92 58.58 3.31
C PRO A 48 -2.84 59.76 3.62
N SER A 49 -3.40 59.80 4.84
CA SER A 49 -4.32 60.85 5.28
C SER A 49 -3.76 61.67 6.45
N PRO A 50 -4.00 63.00 6.52
CA PRO A 50 -3.57 63.84 7.63
C PRO A 50 -4.14 63.34 8.98
N GLY A 51 -3.27 63.16 9.97
CA GLY A 51 -3.67 62.68 11.31
C GLY A 51 -3.61 61.16 11.51
N GLN A 52 -3.30 60.38 10.46
CA GLN A 52 -2.96 58.96 10.59
C GLN A 52 -1.45 58.78 10.86
N PRO A 53 -1.05 57.73 11.58
CA PRO A 53 0.37 57.40 11.75
C PRO A 53 1.02 57.06 10.41
N THR A 54 2.30 57.42 10.25
CA THR A 54 3.04 57.05 9.04
C THR A 54 3.27 55.54 8.99
N VAL A 55 3.59 55.02 7.80
CA VAL A 55 3.96 53.60 7.61
C VAL A 55 5.12 53.21 8.54
N THR A 56 6.08 54.11 8.74
CA THR A 56 7.22 53.91 9.63
C THR A 56 6.78 53.81 11.09
N ASP A 57 5.92 54.74 11.54
CA ASP A 57 5.39 54.73 12.91
C ASP A 57 4.58 53.47 13.19
N TYR A 58 3.72 53.07 12.26
CA TYR A 58 2.91 51.87 12.41
C TYR A 58 3.76 50.60 12.44
N THR A 59 4.78 50.51 11.59
CA THR A 59 5.73 49.38 11.60
C THR A 59 6.49 49.32 12.94
N GLN A 60 6.88 50.48 13.49
CA GLN A 60 7.53 50.55 14.80
C GLN A 60 6.59 50.13 15.93
N ILE A 61 5.31 50.51 15.89
CA ILE A 61 4.29 50.07 16.85
C ILE A 61 4.11 48.55 16.77
N LEU A 62 4.03 47.97 15.57
CA LEU A 62 3.93 46.51 15.40
C LEU A 62 5.14 45.80 15.99
N ARG A 63 6.36 46.31 15.74
CA ARG A 63 7.58 45.75 16.33
C ARG A 63 7.57 45.80 17.86
N GLN A 64 7.18 46.94 18.44
CA GLN A 64 7.09 47.08 19.90
C GLN A 64 6.02 46.17 20.51
N LEU A 65 4.89 46.00 19.81
CA LEU A 65 3.83 45.09 20.22
C LEU A 65 4.34 43.64 20.19
N ASP A 66 5.03 43.24 19.11
CA ASP A 66 5.68 41.93 18.99
C ASP A 66 6.69 41.68 20.11
N GLU A 67 7.54 42.67 20.44
CA GLU A 67 8.52 42.58 21.53
C GLU A 67 7.85 42.46 22.90
N ARG A 68 6.78 43.23 23.16
CA ARG A 68 6.03 43.16 24.42
C ARG A 68 5.27 41.83 24.57
N LEU A 69 4.64 41.37 23.50
CA LEU A 69 3.95 40.07 23.48
C LEU A 69 4.94 38.91 23.58
N ALA A 70 6.16 39.06 23.05
CA ALA A 70 7.21 38.06 23.19
C ALA A 70 7.60 37.80 24.65
N ASN A 71 7.54 38.81 25.50
CA ASN A 71 7.88 38.70 26.94
C ASN A 71 6.71 38.19 27.80
N ALA A 72 5.47 38.25 27.30
CA ALA A 72 4.26 37.87 28.04
C ALA A 72 4.02 36.35 28.07
N GLY A 73 4.79 35.56 27.33
CA GLY A 73 4.72 34.10 27.36
C GLY A 73 3.52 33.52 26.62
N THR A 74 3.77 32.39 25.97
CA THR A 74 2.82 31.47 25.35
C THR A 74 1.58 31.22 26.22
N LEU A 75 0.44 31.78 25.82
CA LEU A 75 -0.86 31.43 26.39
C LEU A 75 -1.24 30.00 25.94
N ALA A 76 -0.92 29.03 26.81
CA ALA A 76 -1.43 27.66 26.98
C ALA A 76 -1.37 26.64 25.80
N SER A 77 -0.49 25.61 25.92
CA SER A 77 -0.78 24.16 25.71
C SER A 77 0.50 23.32 25.50
N LEU A 78 0.45 22.02 25.83
CA LEU A 78 1.54 21.02 25.92
C LEU A 78 2.03 20.43 24.57
N LEU A 79 1.80 21.07 23.41
CA LEU A 79 2.37 20.72 22.08
C LEU A 79 2.57 21.99 21.22
N PRO A 80 3.50 22.02 20.24
CA PRO A 80 4.27 23.20 19.88
C PRO A 80 3.49 24.20 19.02
N ARG A 81 3.04 25.30 19.64
CA ARG A 81 2.65 26.51 18.92
C ARG A 81 3.66 27.61 19.20
N GLU A 82 4.64 27.71 18.30
CA GLU A 82 5.70 28.69 18.38
C GLU A 82 5.19 30.12 18.10
N ARG A 83 5.84 31.06 18.79
CA ARG A 83 5.76 32.52 18.70
C ARG A 83 5.23 33.05 17.35
N ILE A 84 4.02 33.61 17.35
CA ILE A 84 3.53 34.46 16.25
C ILE A 84 4.37 35.74 16.24
N ARG A 85 5.02 36.05 15.12
CA ARG A 85 5.66 37.34 14.85
C ARG A 85 4.76 38.12 13.91
N LEU A 86 4.16 39.22 14.36
CA LEU A 86 3.16 40.02 13.63
C LEU A 86 3.75 40.89 12.50
N GLY A 87 5.03 40.73 12.14
CA GLY A 87 5.70 41.52 11.10
C GLY A 87 6.12 40.77 9.82
N ALA A 88 6.03 39.44 9.76
CA ALA A 88 6.51 38.68 8.61
C ALA A 88 5.59 37.51 8.26
N ALA A 89 5.34 37.33 6.96
CA ALA A 89 4.63 36.16 6.45
C ALA A 89 5.45 34.89 6.74
N CYS A 90 4.76 33.82 7.07
CA CYS A 90 5.31 32.53 7.41
C CYS A 90 4.23 31.46 7.22
N ASP A 91 4.11 30.98 5.99
CA ASP A 91 3.15 29.93 5.59
C ASP A 91 3.77 28.99 4.55
N ILE A 92 3.15 27.82 4.36
CA ILE A 92 3.55 26.85 3.32
C ILE A 92 2.91 27.25 1.99
N ASP A 93 3.71 27.34 0.93
CA ASP A 93 3.22 27.60 -0.43
C ASP A 93 3.16 26.34 -1.29
N ALA A 94 4.04 25.38 -1.03
CA ALA A 94 3.99 24.09 -1.71
C ALA A 94 4.62 22.98 -0.89
N ILE A 95 4.13 21.77 -1.08
CA ILE A 95 4.77 20.53 -0.65
C ILE A 95 4.84 19.56 -1.82
N ASP A 96 6.01 18.98 -2.07
CA ASP A 96 6.23 17.90 -3.03
C ASP A 96 6.67 16.66 -2.26
N VAL A 97 5.92 15.57 -2.41
CA VAL A 97 6.27 14.27 -1.84
C VAL A 97 6.53 13.32 -3.00
N ARG A 98 7.74 12.75 -3.07
CA ARG A 98 8.19 11.96 -4.21
C ARG A 98 8.94 10.71 -3.81
N LEU A 99 8.61 9.60 -4.43
CA LEU A 99 9.40 8.38 -4.41
C LEU A 99 10.62 8.53 -5.34
N VAL A 100 11.83 8.37 -4.80
CA VAL A 100 13.09 8.65 -5.52
C VAL A 100 13.84 7.38 -5.92
N ASP A 101 13.73 6.30 -5.15
CA ASP A 101 14.36 5.03 -5.48
C ASP A 101 13.34 3.89 -5.38
N CYS A 102 13.12 3.26 -6.52
CA CYS A 102 12.26 2.09 -6.70
C CYS A 102 12.91 1.04 -7.61
N THR A 103 14.22 1.13 -7.86
CA THR A 103 14.94 0.30 -8.84
C THR A 103 14.98 -1.18 -8.45
N TRP A 104 14.86 -1.46 -7.16
CA TRP A 104 14.83 -2.80 -6.58
C TRP A 104 13.47 -3.51 -6.74
N ARG A 105 12.43 -2.80 -7.19
CA ARG A 105 11.07 -3.36 -7.31
C ARG A 105 10.95 -4.26 -8.52
N GLN A 106 10.21 -5.34 -8.32
CA GLN A 106 10.03 -6.37 -9.32
C GLN A 106 8.67 -7.04 -9.14
N HIS A 107 8.24 -7.78 -10.16
CA HIS A 107 7.15 -8.74 -10.10
C HIS A 107 7.47 -9.96 -10.96
N TYR A 108 6.81 -11.09 -10.69
CA TYR A 108 6.88 -12.24 -11.58
C TYR A 108 5.79 -12.16 -12.64
N THR A 109 6.14 -12.47 -13.88
CA THR A 109 5.18 -12.65 -14.97
C THR A 109 5.50 -13.89 -15.78
N ALA A 110 4.47 -14.48 -16.38
CA ALA A 110 4.59 -15.60 -17.30
C ALA A 110 4.51 -15.18 -18.78
N GLN A 111 4.72 -13.89 -19.12
CA GLN A 111 4.77 -13.44 -20.51
C GLN A 111 5.82 -14.23 -21.31
N GLY A 112 5.35 -15.08 -22.23
CA GLY A 112 6.20 -15.97 -23.04
C GLY A 112 6.32 -17.41 -22.51
N GLY A 113 5.49 -17.82 -21.54
CA GLY A 113 5.33 -19.21 -21.11
C GLY A 113 6.28 -19.66 -19.99
N LEU A 114 7.27 -18.84 -19.61
CA LEU A 114 8.16 -19.09 -18.48
C LEU A 114 8.07 -17.95 -17.46
N TRP A 115 8.09 -18.32 -16.17
CA TRP A 115 8.15 -17.35 -15.08
C TRP A 115 9.47 -16.59 -15.10
N ARG A 116 9.38 -15.27 -15.20
CA ARG A 116 10.52 -14.35 -15.14
C ARG A 116 10.22 -13.19 -14.21
N ARG A 117 11.29 -12.63 -13.63
CA ARG A 117 11.21 -11.39 -12.85
C ARG A 117 11.36 -10.22 -13.79
N GLU A 118 10.44 -9.27 -13.70
CA GLU A 118 10.48 -8.01 -14.43
C GLU A 118 10.54 -6.85 -13.45
N ALA A 119 11.33 -5.83 -13.81
CA ALA A 119 11.36 -4.59 -13.04
C ALA A 119 10.01 -3.88 -13.16
N CYS A 120 9.52 -3.35 -12.05
CA CYS A 120 8.24 -2.64 -12.00
C CYS A 120 8.47 -1.25 -11.41
N ALA A 121 8.08 -0.22 -12.15
CA ALA A 121 8.10 1.17 -11.68
C ALA A 121 6.66 1.67 -11.50
N PRO A 122 6.36 2.41 -10.42
CA PRO A 122 5.04 3.00 -10.24
C PRO A 122 4.79 4.07 -11.31
N GLN A 123 3.56 4.16 -11.80
CA GLN A 123 3.18 5.15 -12.82
C GLN A 123 3.20 6.58 -12.26
N VAL A 124 2.72 6.75 -11.02
CA VAL A 124 2.75 8.02 -10.29
C VAL A 124 3.68 7.90 -9.10
N THR A 125 4.79 8.64 -9.14
CA THR A 125 5.83 8.67 -8.11
C THR A 125 5.75 9.91 -7.22
N ALA A 126 4.89 10.88 -7.53
CA ALA A 126 4.90 12.18 -6.87
C ALA A 126 3.49 12.72 -6.62
N VAL A 127 3.32 13.36 -5.47
CA VAL A 127 2.16 14.18 -5.12
C VAL A 127 2.69 15.57 -4.82
N THR A 128 2.26 16.54 -5.63
CA THR A 128 2.62 17.94 -5.46
C THR A 128 1.36 18.73 -5.11
N LEU A 129 1.44 19.48 -4.02
CA LEU A 129 0.41 20.40 -3.59
C LEU A 129 0.99 21.81 -3.64
N VAL A 130 0.30 22.70 -4.35
CA VAL A 130 0.66 24.12 -4.49
C VAL A 130 -0.53 24.94 -4.06
N HIS A 131 -0.31 25.91 -3.20
CA HIS A 131 -1.35 26.84 -2.78
C HIS A 131 -1.43 28.02 -3.76
N ASP A 132 -2.61 28.24 -4.33
CA ASP A 132 -2.93 29.44 -5.08
C ASP A 132 -3.49 30.53 -4.15
N GLU A 133 -2.89 31.73 -4.18
CA GLU A 133 -3.33 32.91 -3.42
C GLU A 133 -4.77 33.33 -3.69
N LEU A 134 -5.29 33.00 -4.87
CA LEU A 134 -6.62 33.38 -5.33
C LEU A 134 -7.65 32.25 -5.15
N ALA A 135 -7.25 31.07 -4.68
CA ALA A 135 -8.18 29.95 -4.51
C ALA A 135 -9.10 30.13 -3.30
N ASP A 136 -10.40 29.90 -3.52
CA ASP A 136 -11.44 29.93 -2.49
C ASP A 136 -11.40 28.71 -1.53
N SER A 137 -10.63 27.68 -1.90
CA SER A 137 -10.48 26.44 -1.13
C SER A 137 -9.03 26.22 -0.72
N LEU A 138 -8.86 25.68 0.49
CA LEU A 138 -7.55 25.31 1.00
C LEU A 138 -7.07 24.04 0.30
N PRO A 139 -5.81 24.00 -0.14
CA PRO A 139 -5.26 22.78 -0.68
C PRO A 139 -5.17 21.73 0.44
N ARG A 140 -5.49 20.48 0.12
CA ARG A 140 -5.46 19.37 1.08
C ARG A 140 -4.54 18.28 0.60
N MET A 141 -3.68 17.81 1.50
CA MET A 141 -2.96 16.57 1.28
C MET A 141 -3.94 15.42 1.12
N PRO A 142 -3.63 14.39 0.31
CA PRO A 142 -4.33 13.13 0.36
C PRO A 142 -4.35 12.61 1.81
N THR A 143 -5.43 11.95 2.20
CA THR A 143 -5.54 11.35 3.54
C THR A 143 -4.44 10.32 3.78
N GLN A 144 -4.03 9.63 2.72
CA GLN A 144 -2.98 8.61 2.73
C GLN A 144 -2.15 8.68 1.45
N LEU A 145 -0.85 8.42 1.58
CA LEU A 145 0.06 8.04 0.51
C LEU A 145 0.49 6.60 0.76
N SER A 146 0.38 5.76 -0.26
CA SER A 146 0.75 4.35 -0.16
C SER A 146 2.05 4.09 -0.88
N LEU A 147 2.89 3.23 -0.32
CA LEU A 147 4.18 2.90 -0.91
C LEU A 147 4.51 1.42 -0.70
N LEU A 148 5.05 0.78 -1.74
CA LEU A 148 5.68 -0.52 -1.58
C LEU A 148 7.10 -0.34 -1.07
N SER A 149 7.42 -0.97 0.05
CA SER A 149 8.73 -0.92 0.69
C SER A 149 9.16 -2.30 1.16
N ARG A 150 10.32 -2.38 1.82
CA ARG A 150 10.85 -3.59 2.41
C ARG A 150 11.07 -3.42 3.91
N PRO A 151 11.21 -4.53 4.64
CA PRO A 151 11.57 -4.51 6.04
C PRO A 151 12.91 -3.81 6.30
N ALA A 152 13.07 -3.27 7.51
CA ALA A 152 14.32 -2.62 7.92
C ALA A 152 15.56 -3.55 7.91
N SER A 153 15.35 -4.86 7.91
CA SER A 153 16.40 -5.87 7.76
C SER A 153 16.89 -6.06 6.30
N ALA A 154 16.18 -5.51 5.31
CA ALA A 154 16.55 -5.61 3.90
C ALA A 154 17.58 -4.54 3.50
N GLU A 155 18.36 -4.84 2.45
CA GLU A 155 19.42 -3.94 1.95
C GLU A 155 18.89 -2.65 1.28
N ALA A 156 17.61 -2.63 0.89
CA ALA A 156 16.99 -1.51 0.20
C ALA A 156 15.56 -1.30 0.70
N ALA A 157 15.14 -0.04 0.80
CA ALA A 157 13.79 0.36 1.15
C ALA A 157 13.30 1.48 0.21
N ALA A 158 12.02 1.82 0.30
CA ALA A 158 11.46 2.96 -0.41
C ALA A 158 12.07 4.27 0.11
N LYS A 159 12.62 5.08 -0.81
CA LYS A 159 13.15 6.40 -0.49
C LYS A 159 12.14 7.48 -0.82
N LEU A 160 11.67 8.17 0.22
CA LEU A 160 10.74 9.29 0.11
C LEU A 160 11.49 10.60 0.24
N ARG A 161 11.39 11.45 -0.78
CA ARG A 161 11.82 12.85 -0.71
C ARG A 161 10.62 13.73 -0.43
N VAL A 162 10.77 14.61 0.55
CA VAL A 162 9.77 15.60 0.92
C VAL A 162 10.41 16.97 0.78
N ARG A 163 9.81 17.82 -0.05
CA ARG A 163 10.24 19.19 -0.26
C ARG A 163 9.13 20.14 0.16
N VAL A 164 9.41 20.99 1.14
CA VAL A 164 8.48 22.00 1.65
C VAL A 164 8.98 23.38 1.25
N ARG A 165 8.17 24.12 0.52
CA ARG A 165 8.46 25.50 0.11
C ARG A 165 7.63 26.48 0.93
N ALA A 166 8.32 27.40 1.60
CA ALA A 166 7.74 28.59 2.22
C ALA A 166 8.44 29.83 1.65
N GLN A 167 7.72 30.67 0.91
CA GLN A 167 8.20 31.88 0.25
C GLN A 167 8.67 32.92 1.28
N HIS A 168 8.00 32.97 2.42
CA HIS A 168 8.35 33.83 3.54
C HIS A 168 8.44 33.02 4.82
N ARG A 169 9.43 33.34 5.67
CA ARG A 169 9.71 32.64 6.92
C ARG A 169 9.97 33.68 8.01
N CYS A 170 9.20 33.65 9.09
CA CYS A 170 9.40 34.57 10.22
C CYS A 170 10.69 34.24 11.01
N ASN A 171 11.15 32.99 10.92
CA ASN A 171 12.42 32.49 11.43
C ASN A 171 12.90 31.31 10.58
N ALA A 172 13.96 31.52 9.80
CA ALA A 172 14.52 30.50 8.91
C ALA A 172 15.12 29.28 9.63
N LEU A 173 15.45 29.40 10.93
CA LEU A 173 15.96 28.28 11.74
C LEU A 173 14.85 27.35 12.24
N LEU A 174 13.62 27.84 12.33
CA LEU A 174 12.50 27.08 12.90
C LEU A 174 11.50 26.59 11.85
N HIS A 175 11.33 27.33 10.76
CA HIS A 175 10.32 27.05 9.74
C HIS A 175 10.93 26.79 8.36
N PRO A 176 10.40 25.81 7.59
CA PRO A 176 9.28 24.92 7.95
C PRO A 176 9.64 23.89 9.04
N LEU A 177 8.64 23.33 9.70
CA LEU A 177 8.77 22.13 10.54
C LEU A 177 8.25 20.95 9.73
N LEU A 178 9.05 19.88 9.66
CA LEU A 178 8.64 18.62 9.06
C LEU A 178 8.78 17.51 10.10
N GLN A 179 7.70 16.78 10.32
CA GLN A 179 7.66 15.65 11.24
C GLN A 179 7.24 14.39 10.48
N CYS A 180 7.98 13.30 10.69
CA CYS A 180 7.60 11.96 10.28
C CYS A 180 7.63 11.08 11.52
N LEU A 181 6.47 10.65 11.98
CA LEU A 181 6.32 9.80 13.17
C LEU A 181 5.92 8.41 12.73
N GLY A 182 6.85 7.47 12.83
CA GLY A 182 6.61 6.07 12.50
C GLY A 182 7.13 5.14 13.60
N PRO A 183 6.73 3.87 13.56
CA PRO A 183 7.17 2.85 14.53
C PRO A 183 8.69 2.62 14.52
N ALA A 184 9.35 2.80 13.38
CA ALA A 184 10.81 2.62 13.27
C ALA A 184 11.62 3.81 13.77
N ALA A 185 11.10 5.04 13.65
CA ALA A 185 11.79 6.27 14.07
C ALA A 185 10.85 7.48 14.10
N GLU A 186 11.13 8.39 15.04
CA GLU A 186 10.65 9.76 15.00
C GLU A 186 11.69 10.65 14.32
N ARG A 187 11.24 11.42 13.32
CA ARG A 187 12.05 12.47 12.69
C ARG A 187 11.35 13.80 12.85
N SER A 188 12.06 14.78 13.37
CA SER A 188 11.59 16.16 13.52
C SER A 188 12.67 17.10 13.01
N LEU A 189 12.39 17.77 11.90
CA LEU A 189 13.34 18.62 11.16
C LEU A 189 12.80 20.04 11.09
N ARG A 190 13.70 21.03 11.09
CA ARG A 190 13.34 22.44 11.13
C ARG A 190 14.17 23.29 10.17
N GLY A 191 13.59 24.39 9.72
CA GLY A 191 14.31 25.36 8.90
C GLY A 191 14.74 24.76 7.56
N ASP A 192 15.96 25.07 7.13
CA ASP A 192 16.51 24.56 5.86
C ASP A 192 16.60 23.02 5.82
N SER A 193 16.79 22.36 6.97
CA SER A 193 16.82 20.88 7.06
C SER A 193 15.47 20.22 6.79
N ALA A 194 14.37 20.94 6.95
CA ALA A 194 13.00 20.49 6.66
C ALA A 194 12.53 20.87 5.26
N ALA A 195 13.25 21.77 4.57
CA ALA A 195 12.83 22.30 3.28
C ALA A 195 12.99 21.27 2.15
N ASP A 196 13.98 20.37 2.25
CA ASP A 196 14.23 19.32 1.27
C ASP A 196 14.99 18.16 1.94
N ILE A 197 14.31 17.06 2.19
CA ILE A 197 14.88 15.89 2.85
C ILE A 197 14.52 14.62 2.09
N THR A 198 15.40 13.63 2.14
CA THR A 198 15.11 12.26 1.71
C THR A 198 15.31 11.32 2.89
N PHE A 199 14.38 10.38 3.07
CA PHE A 199 14.49 9.34 4.08
C PHE A 199 13.91 8.01 3.62
N ASP A 200 14.39 6.94 4.23
CA ASP A 200 13.87 5.59 4.02
C ASP A 200 12.57 5.41 4.82
N VAL A 201 11.57 4.82 4.18
CA VAL A 201 10.31 4.40 4.81
C VAL A 201 10.28 2.88 4.73
N TYR A 202 10.16 2.21 5.87
CA TYR A 202 10.17 0.76 5.94
C TYR A 202 8.74 0.21 6.01
N ALA A 203 8.57 -1.04 5.56
CA ALA A 203 7.37 -1.83 5.82
C ALA A 203 7.64 -2.82 6.95
N ASP A 204 6.60 -3.36 7.56
CA ASP A 204 6.76 -4.51 8.45
C ASP A 204 7.02 -5.77 7.62
N ALA A 205 7.89 -6.65 8.14
CA ALA A 205 8.11 -7.95 7.53
C ALA A 205 6.84 -8.78 7.64
N PHE A 206 6.39 -9.32 6.52
CA PHE A 206 5.39 -10.38 6.57
C PHE A 206 6.05 -11.66 7.12
N GLU A 207 5.80 -11.96 8.39
CA GLU A 207 6.08 -13.27 8.98
C GLU A 207 4.84 -14.14 8.78
N PRO A 208 4.84 -15.09 7.82
CA PRO A 208 3.74 -16.02 7.73
C PRO A 208 3.69 -16.86 9.00
N ASP A 209 2.48 -17.00 9.56
CA ASP A 209 2.17 -18.06 10.52
C ASP A 209 2.54 -19.43 9.93
N ALA A 210 2.52 -20.48 10.76
CA ALA A 210 2.93 -21.85 10.39
C ALA A 210 2.19 -22.46 9.16
N LEU A 211 1.17 -21.79 8.61
CA LEU A 211 0.42 -22.21 7.43
C LEU A 211 0.82 -21.40 6.18
N PRO A 212 0.98 -22.05 5.00
CA PRO A 212 1.31 -21.35 3.78
C PRO A 212 0.11 -20.59 3.23
N HIS A 213 0.09 -19.27 3.43
CA HIS A 213 -0.91 -18.39 2.85
C HIS A 213 -0.48 -17.95 1.42
N MET A 214 -1.40 -18.09 0.44
CA MET A 214 -1.22 -17.57 -0.92
C MET A 214 -2.10 -16.33 -1.10
N GLY A 215 -1.50 -15.22 -1.51
CA GLY A 215 -2.25 -13.99 -1.81
C GLY A 215 -2.94 -13.34 -0.61
N GLU A 216 -2.41 -13.53 0.61
CA GLU A 216 -2.96 -12.90 1.82
C GLU A 216 -2.69 -11.40 1.82
N GLU A 217 -3.74 -10.61 2.06
CA GLU A 217 -3.67 -9.15 2.14
C GLU A 217 -3.22 -8.70 3.54
N SER A 218 -1.92 -8.42 3.69
CA SER A 218 -1.34 -7.86 4.91
C SER A 218 -1.70 -6.39 5.12
N SER A 219 -1.85 -5.96 6.38
CA SER A 219 -1.97 -4.54 6.71
C SER A 219 -0.64 -3.80 6.48
N PRO A 220 -0.67 -2.52 6.05
CA PRO A 220 0.55 -1.73 5.95
C PRO A 220 1.04 -1.25 7.32
N GLN A 221 2.31 -0.86 7.35
CA GLN A 221 2.88 -0.08 8.44
C GLN A 221 2.56 1.40 8.24
N TYR A 222 1.95 2.03 9.25
CA TYR A 222 1.56 3.43 9.18
C TYR A 222 2.59 4.36 9.82
N SER A 223 2.84 5.50 9.18
CA SER A 223 3.54 6.65 9.76
C SER A 223 2.76 7.94 9.48
N SER A 224 2.81 8.93 10.36
CA SER A 224 2.25 10.25 10.08
C SER A 224 3.32 11.17 9.50
N LEU A 225 3.00 11.87 8.42
CA LEU A 225 3.83 12.90 7.82
C LEU A 225 3.12 14.25 7.97
N THR A 226 3.75 15.17 8.68
CA THR A 226 3.20 16.50 8.93
C THR A 226 4.20 17.58 8.53
N ALA A 227 3.76 18.55 7.74
CA ALA A 227 4.49 19.78 7.45
C ALA A 227 3.73 20.97 8.07
N ALA A 228 4.45 21.78 8.84
CA ALA A 228 3.87 22.86 9.62
C ALA A 228 4.67 24.17 9.48
N SER A 229 3.98 25.28 9.71
CA SER A 229 4.54 26.63 9.76
C SER A 229 3.69 27.51 10.71
N CYS A 230 3.90 28.82 10.75
CA CYS A 230 3.04 29.70 11.57
C CYS A 230 1.63 29.89 10.98
N GLY A 231 1.39 29.58 9.71
CA GLY A 231 0.13 29.87 9.03
C GLY A 231 -0.16 31.37 8.91
N LEU A 232 0.86 32.19 8.66
CA LEU A 232 0.74 33.64 8.52
C LEU A 232 0.94 34.05 7.05
N ARG A 233 -0.15 34.41 6.37
CA ARG A 233 -0.09 34.79 4.95
C ARG A 233 -0.55 36.22 4.73
N ALA A 234 0.13 36.96 3.86
CA ALA A 234 -0.21 38.36 3.58
C ALA A 234 -1.59 38.50 2.91
N ARG A 235 -1.95 37.53 2.07
CA ARG A 235 -3.23 37.44 1.34
C ARG A 235 -3.75 36.00 1.38
N GLY A 236 -5.04 35.83 1.08
CA GLY A 236 -5.69 34.51 1.04
C GLY A 236 -5.99 33.91 2.42
N VAL A 237 -6.40 32.65 2.41
CA VAL A 237 -6.60 31.84 3.62
C VAL A 237 -5.27 31.12 3.90
N PRO A 238 -4.75 31.10 5.14
CA PRO A 238 -3.51 30.39 5.45
C PRO A 238 -3.68 28.88 5.26
N VAL A 239 -2.65 28.23 4.72
CA VAL A 239 -2.62 26.76 4.54
C VAL A 239 -2.58 26.07 5.89
N GLY A 240 -1.71 26.55 6.79
CA GLY A 240 -1.51 25.96 8.10
C GLY A 240 -0.79 24.61 8.01
N ASP A 241 -1.19 23.67 8.85
CA ASP A 241 -0.53 22.37 8.95
C ASP A 241 -1.09 21.41 7.90
N LEU A 242 -0.19 20.79 7.14
CA LEU A 242 -0.50 19.76 6.18
C LEU A 242 -0.12 18.40 6.78
N SER A 243 -1.04 17.44 6.76
CA SER A 243 -0.78 16.09 7.27
C SER A 243 -1.31 15.03 6.31
N THR A 244 -0.60 13.89 6.27
CA THR A 244 -0.99 12.69 5.53
C THR A 244 -0.48 11.45 6.25
N LEU A 245 -1.11 10.30 6.04
CA LEU A 245 -0.60 9.00 6.48
C LEU A 245 0.27 8.39 5.40
N LEU A 246 1.46 7.89 5.77
CA LEU A 246 2.27 7.03 4.93
C LEU A 246 1.92 5.58 5.26
N ALA A 247 1.42 4.84 4.28
CA ALA A 247 1.10 3.41 4.40
C ALA A 247 2.13 2.59 3.62
N ALA A 248 3.05 1.94 4.35
CA ALA A 248 4.11 1.12 3.77
C ALA A 248 3.73 -0.36 3.75
N TYR A 249 3.62 -0.92 2.55
CA TYR A 249 3.30 -2.33 2.30
C TYR A 249 4.57 -3.10 1.97
N ASP A 250 4.65 -4.35 2.41
CA ASP A 250 5.76 -5.23 2.05
C ASP A 250 5.70 -5.56 0.55
N SER A 251 6.73 -5.16 -0.17
CA SER A 251 6.89 -5.33 -1.61
C SER A 251 7.28 -6.75 -2.03
N THR A 252 7.54 -7.64 -1.06
CA THR A 252 7.98 -9.01 -1.29
C THR A 252 7.08 -9.73 -2.30
N GLN A 253 7.71 -10.29 -3.34
CA GLN A 253 7.03 -11.07 -4.36
C GLN A 253 7.30 -12.56 -4.16
N HIS A 254 6.24 -13.35 -4.28
CA HIS A 254 6.28 -14.79 -4.13
C HIS A 254 6.01 -15.48 -5.46
N LEU A 255 6.68 -16.61 -5.67
CA LEU A 255 6.41 -17.55 -6.75
C LEU A 255 6.35 -18.95 -6.17
N ILE A 256 5.35 -19.71 -6.59
CA ILE A 256 5.39 -21.17 -6.51
C ILE A 256 5.15 -21.75 -7.89
N ALA A 257 5.92 -22.77 -8.25
CA ALA A 257 5.75 -23.52 -9.47
C ALA A 257 5.95 -25.01 -9.20
N TRP A 258 5.18 -25.85 -9.87
CA TRP A 258 5.35 -27.28 -9.80
C TRP A 258 5.12 -27.95 -11.14
N ARG A 259 5.76 -29.10 -11.31
CA ARG A 259 5.58 -30.01 -12.44
C ARG A 259 5.41 -31.43 -11.96
N ARG A 260 4.39 -32.11 -12.48
CA ARG A 260 4.11 -33.52 -12.19
C ARG A 260 3.97 -34.29 -13.49
N GLU A 261 4.59 -35.46 -13.53
CA GLU A 261 4.49 -36.38 -14.66
C GLU A 261 3.32 -37.35 -14.46
N PRO A 262 2.67 -37.84 -15.53
CA PRO A 262 1.60 -38.82 -15.42
C PRO A 262 2.12 -40.15 -14.86
N THR A 263 1.35 -40.76 -13.96
CA THR A 263 1.60 -42.13 -13.50
C THR A 263 1.15 -43.11 -14.58
N ALA A 264 1.99 -44.11 -14.89
CA ALA A 264 1.61 -45.19 -15.81
C ALA A 264 0.41 -45.97 -15.26
N ALA A 265 -0.50 -46.39 -16.15
CA ALA A 265 -1.65 -47.20 -15.75
C ALA A 265 -1.19 -48.48 -15.03
N TRP A 266 -1.92 -48.88 -14.00
CA TRP A 266 -1.60 -50.07 -13.19
C TRP A 266 -2.84 -50.92 -12.94
N GLN A 267 -2.63 -52.15 -12.48
CA GLN A 267 -3.70 -53.09 -12.21
C GLN A 267 -3.58 -53.65 -10.79
N LEU A 268 -4.71 -53.80 -10.10
CA LEU A 268 -4.82 -54.45 -8.81
C LEU A 268 -5.53 -55.82 -8.95
N PRO A 269 -5.17 -56.83 -8.14
CA PRO A 269 -4.03 -56.81 -7.20
C PRO A 269 -2.70 -56.72 -7.97
N ALA A 270 -1.76 -55.94 -7.42
CA ALA A 270 -0.44 -55.71 -8.02
C ALA A 270 0.64 -56.40 -7.19
N ASP A 271 1.65 -56.96 -7.84
CA ASP A 271 2.83 -57.52 -7.15
C ASP A 271 3.73 -56.42 -6.54
N ALA A 272 3.69 -55.22 -7.13
CA ALA A 272 4.41 -54.04 -6.66
C ALA A 272 3.58 -52.77 -6.87
N PRO A 273 3.73 -51.75 -6.01
CA PRO A 273 3.08 -50.45 -6.21
C PRO A 273 3.59 -49.78 -7.50
N PRO A 274 2.76 -48.94 -8.16
CA PRO A 274 3.21 -48.19 -9.32
C PRO A 274 4.34 -47.24 -8.94
N THR A 275 5.34 -47.14 -9.82
CA THR A 275 6.42 -46.14 -9.68
C THR A 275 5.88 -44.79 -10.10
N ILE A 276 5.88 -43.84 -9.17
CA ILE A 276 5.42 -42.47 -9.40
C ILE A 276 6.65 -41.57 -9.41
N ALA A 277 6.81 -40.79 -10.47
CA ALA A 277 7.90 -39.83 -10.56
C ALA A 277 7.73 -38.73 -9.52
N ALA A 278 8.83 -38.34 -8.86
CA ALA A 278 8.79 -37.27 -7.87
C ALA A 278 8.35 -35.94 -8.48
N SER A 279 7.50 -35.21 -7.75
CA SER A 279 7.03 -33.89 -8.16
C SER A 279 8.17 -32.88 -8.10
N ARG A 280 8.33 -32.07 -9.14
CA ARG A 280 9.33 -30.99 -9.17
C ARG A 280 8.66 -29.72 -8.69
N CYS A 281 9.00 -29.24 -7.51
CA CYS A 281 8.47 -28.01 -6.92
C CYS A 281 9.57 -26.96 -6.79
N ARG A 282 9.24 -25.70 -7.06
CA ARG A 282 10.09 -24.53 -6.89
C ARG A 282 9.29 -23.45 -6.17
N ARG A 283 9.86 -22.90 -5.10
CA ARG A 283 9.29 -21.77 -4.37
C ARG A 283 10.32 -20.66 -4.28
N GLU A 284 9.93 -19.44 -4.61
CA GLU A 284 10.80 -18.28 -4.54
C GLU A 284 10.18 -17.12 -3.78
N ARG A 285 11.05 -16.34 -3.14
CA ARG A 285 10.76 -15.04 -2.55
C ARG A 285 11.75 -14.05 -3.14
N ASP A 286 11.27 -13.07 -3.91
CA ASP A 286 12.12 -12.05 -4.56
C ASP A 286 13.30 -12.61 -5.38
N GLY A 287 13.18 -13.85 -5.85
CA GLY A 287 14.17 -14.55 -6.64
C GLY A 287 15.11 -15.45 -5.85
N GLN A 288 14.99 -15.44 -4.52
CA GLN A 288 15.68 -16.38 -3.65
C GLN A 288 14.86 -17.67 -3.54
N VAL A 289 15.48 -18.79 -3.86
CA VAL A 289 14.86 -20.11 -3.71
C VAL A 289 14.66 -20.41 -2.24
N SER A 290 13.48 -20.91 -1.90
CA SER A 290 13.07 -21.27 -0.55
C SER A 290 12.61 -22.73 -0.51
N ASP A 291 12.48 -23.28 0.70
CA ASP A 291 12.08 -24.66 0.87
C ASP A 291 10.67 -24.95 0.29
N ALA A 292 10.61 -26.01 -0.51
CA ALA A 292 9.41 -26.52 -1.17
C ALA A 292 9.05 -27.95 -0.71
N SER A 293 9.72 -28.47 0.33
CA SER A 293 9.54 -29.82 0.88
C SER A 293 8.08 -30.11 1.26
N ALA A 294 7.39 -29.16 1.88
CA ALA A 294 5.99 -29.32 2.28
C ALA A 294 5.07 -29.56 1.07
N TRP A 295 5.34 -28.92 -0.07
CA TRP A 295 4.59 -29.13 -1.31
C TRP A 295 4.90 -30.48 -1.93
N GLN A 296 6.17 -30.89 -1.95
CA GLN A 296 6.57 -32.21 -2.42
C GLN A 296 5.89 -33.31 -1.59
N SER A 297 5.93 -33.19 -0.26
CA SER A 297 5.27 -34.11 0.67
C SER A 297 3.76 -34.14 0.48
N GLY A 298 3.11 -32.99 0.24
CA GLY A 298 1.67 -32.94 -0.05
C GLY A 298 1.28 -33.70 -1.32
N PHE A 299 2.11 -33.63 -2.38
CA PHE A 299 1.87 -34.42 -3.59
C PHE A 299 2.13 -35.91 -3.39
N GLU A 300 3.17 -36.27 -2.63
CA GLU A 300 3.44 -37.67 -2.28
C GLU A 300 2.29 -38.27 -1.45
N ASP A 301 1.73 -37.51 -0.51
CA ASP A 301 0.57 -37.94 0.27
C ASP A 301 -0.68 -38.09 -0.60
N LEU A 302 -0.93 -37.17 -1.54
CA LEU A 302 -2.02 -37.30 -2.52
C LEU A 302 -1.93 -38.62 -3.31
N ASP A 303 -0.73 -39.00 -3.72
CA ASP A 303 -0.48 -40.26 -4.43
C ASP A 303 -0.64 -41.49 -3.52
N ALA A 304 -0.22 -41.39 -2.26
CA ALA A 304 -0.45 -42.44 -1.26
C ALA A 304 -1.95 -42.63 -1.00
N GLN A 305 -2.72 -41.54 -0.88
CA GLN A 305 -4.16 -41.58 -0.69
C GLN A 305 -4.89 -42.21 -1.88
N LEU A 306 -4.50 -41.89 -3.12
CA LEU A 306 -5.07 -42.50 -4.33
C LEU A 306 -4.84 -44.02 -4.37
N ARG A 307 -3.62 -44.47 -4.05
CA ARG A 307 -3.31 -45.91 -3.97
C ARG A 307 -4.14 -46.61 -2.89
N LYS A 308 -4.25 -46.02 -1.71
CA LYS A 308 -5.08 -46.55 -0.62
C LYS A 308 -6.57 -46.59 -0.99
N GLY A 309 -7.07 -45.56 -1.67
CA GLY A 309 -8.45 -45.47 -2.14
C GLY A 309 -8.79 -46.55 -3.16
N THR A 310 -7.94 -46.75 -4.17
CA THR A 310 -8.14 -47.76 -5.22
C THR A 310 -8.05 -49.19 -4.68
N ALA A 311 -7.15 -49.47 -3.74
CA ALA A 311 -7.12 -50.77 -3.04
C ALA A 311 -8.42 -51.04 -2.28
N ARG A 312 -8.94 -50.04 -1.55
CA ARG A 312 -10.23 -50.14 -0.85
C ARG A 312 -11.40 -50.36 -1.81
N LEU A 313 -11.39 -49.73 -2.99
CA LEU A 313 -12.40 -49.92 -4.03
C LEU A 313 -12.40 -51.35 -4.58
N LEU A 314 -11.23 -51.96 -4.81
CA LEU A 314 -11.15 -53.37 -5.23
C LEU A 314 -11.73 -54.31 -4.16
N THR A 315 -11.38 -54.11 -2.88
CA THR A 315 -11.94 -54.91 -1.78
C THR A 315 -13.45 -54.77 -1.70
N ALA A 316 -13.98 -53.56 -1.88
CA ALA A 316 -15.43 -53.32 -1.92
C ALA A 316 -16.08 -54.03 -3.13
N TRP A 317 -15.46 -53.95 -4.31
CA TRP A 317 -15.93 -54.64 -5.52
C TRP A 317 -16.11 -56.14 -5.29
N GLU A 318 -15.10 -56.84 -4.80
CA GLU A 318 -15.20 -58.28 -4.52
C GLU A 318 -16.26 -58.60 -3.47
N ARG A 319 -16.25 -57.86 -2.35
CA ARG A 319 -17.14 -58.12 -1.21
C ARG A 319 -18.60 -57.84 -1.52
N GLU A 320 -18.91 -56.75 -2.22
CA GLU A 320 -20.28 -56.24 -2.37
C GLU A 320 -20.96 -56.76 -3.63
N SER A 321 -20.20 -57.02 -4.71
CA SER A 321 -20.76 -57.60 -5.93
C SER A 321 -20.80 -59.14 -5.93
N GLY A 322 -20.04 -59.79 -5.04
CA GLY A 322 -19.93 -61.25 -4.99
C GLY A 322 -19.08 -61.86 -6.10
N VAL A 323 -18.32 -61.05 -6.84
CA VAL A 323 -17.36 -61.54 -7.83
C VAL A 323 -16.14 -62.19 -7.17
N SER A 324 -15.62 -63.19 -7.84
CA SER A 324 -14.36 -63.85 -7.54
C SER A 324 -13.27 -63.41 -8.52
N ALA A 325 -12.00 -63.49 -8.08
CA ALA A 325 -10.83 -63.06 -8.85
C ALA A 325 -10.98 -61.62 -9.39
N GLY A 326 -11.38 -60.70 -8.52
CA GLY A 326 -11.59 -59.31 -8.87
C GLY A 326 -10.29 -58.65 -9.33
N LYS A 327 -10.39 -57.85 -10.38
CA LYS A 327 -9.27 -57.04 -10.86
C LYS A 327 -9.74 -55.61 -11.13
N LEU A 328 -8.86 -54.66 -10.83
CA LEU A 328 -9.11 -53.24 -11.06
C LEU A 328 -7.95 -52.63 -11.86
N ALA A 329 -8.17 -52.27 -13.11
CA ALA A 329 -7.24 -51.46 -13.88
C ALA A 329 -7.50 -49.97 -13.61
N VAL A 330 -6.43 -49.20 -13.38
CA VAL A 330 -6.46 -47.78 -13.02
C VAL A 330 -5.56 -46.99 -13.96
N ASP A 331 -6.12 -45.98 -14.62
CA ASP A 331 -5.40 -44.87 -15.25
C ASP A 331 -5.80 -43.59 -14.53
N ALA A 332 -4.85 -42.96 -13.84
CA ALA A 332 -5.11 -41.79 -13.03
C ALA A 332 -4.06 -40.70 -13.25
N ALA A 333 -4.53 -39.45 -13.28
CA ALA A 333 -3.69 -38.27 -13.31
C ALA A 333 -4.31 -37.20 -12.40
N LEU A 334 -3.68 -36.89 -11.28
CA LEU A 334 -4.12 -35.85 -10.34
C LEU A 334 -3.14 -34.69 -10.41
N LEU A 335 -3.60 -33.48 -10.72
CA LEU A 335 -2.76 -32.28 -10.83
C LEU A 335 -1.48 -32.51 -11.67
N VAL A 336 -1.58 -33.31 -12.73
CA VAL A 336 -0.46 -33.65 -13.63
C VAL A 336 -0.28 -32.56 -14.67
N GLY A 337 0.94 -32.18 -14.98
CA GLY A 337 1.28 -31.09 -15.89
C GLY A 337 2.16 -30.04 -15.22
N ASP A 338 2.11 -28.81 -15.75
CA ASP A 338 2.90 -27.67 -15.29
C ASP A 338 1.98 -26.59 -14.70
N ALA A 339 2.39 -26.01 -13.57
CA ALA A 339 1.66 -24.90 -12.96
C ALA A 339 2.60 -23.94 -12.24
N GLY A 340 2.21 -22.67 -12.19
CA GLY A 340 2.78 -21.73 -11.25
C GLY A 340 1.82 -20.60 -10.90
N ILE A 341 2.05 -20.03 -9.73
CA ILE A 341 1.25 -18.97 -9.14
C ILE A 341 2.22 -17.99 -8.48
N THR A 342 2.00 -16.70 -8.70
CA THR A 342 2.73 -15.60 -8.09
C THR A 342 1.76 -14.69 -7.38
N TRP A 343 2.24 -14.07 -6.30
CA TRP A 343 1.49 -13.02 -5.60
C TRP A 343 2.42 -12.02 -4.93
N GLY A 344 1.89 -10.84 -4.67
CA GLY A 344 2.56 -9.76 -3.96
C GLY A 344 1.82 -8.44 -4.17
N TRP A 345 2.08 -7.47 -3.31
CA TRP A 345 1.52 -6.13 -3.46
C TRP A 345 2.05 -5.47 -4.74
N ALA A 346 1.16 -4.75 -5.45
CA ALA A 346 1.48 -3.98 -6.65
C ALA A 346 0.73 -2.64 -6.63
N GLU A 347 1.36 -1.58 -7.16
CA GLU A 347 0.67 -0.29 -7.31
C GLU A 347 -0.33 -0.30 -8.47
N GLY A 348 -1.43 0.42 -8.27
CA GLY A 348 -2.38 0.76 -9.34
C GLY A 348 -1.92 1.95 -10.21
N PRO A 349 -2.76 2.38 -11.16
CA PRO A 349 -2.46 3.50 -12.04
C PRO A 349 -2.16 4.82 -11.31
N ASP A 350 -2.83 5.04 -10.17
CA ASP A 350 -2.65 6.24 -9.33
C ASP A 350 -1.38 6.18 -8.46
N GLY A 351 -0.58 5.11 -8.58
CA GLY A 351 0.71 4.96 -7.91
C GLY A 351 0.62 5.18 -6.40
N ILE A 352 1.43 6.11 -5.89
CA ILE A 352 1.48 6.41 -4.46
C ILE A 352 0.25 7.16 -3.92
N ALA A 353 -0.62 7.67 -4.80
CA ALA A 353 -1.79 8.44 -4.42
C ALA A 353 -3.03 7.58 -4.09
N ALA A 354 -2.96 6.26 -4.30
CA ALA A 354 -4.01 5.31 -3.98
C ALA A 354 -3.45 4.08 -3.24
N PRO A 355 -4.29 3.29 -2.55
CA PRO A 355 -3.88 1.99 -2.01
C PRO A 355 -3.38 1.04 -3.11
N PRO A 356 -2.32 0.24 -2.87
CA PRO A 356 -1.94 -0.84 -3.76
C PRO A 356 -2.99 -1.97 -3.71
N TYR A 357 -2.87 -2.92 -4.62
CA TYR A 357 -3.68 -4.13 -4.63
C TYR A 357 -2.80 -5.38 -4.54
N MET A 358 -3.35 -6.46 -4.00
CA MET A 358 -2.68 -7.75 -4.01
C MET A 358 -2.76 -8.33 -5.41
N ARG A 359 -1.65 -8.23 -6.16
CA ARG A 359 -1.55 -8.81 -7.49
C ARG A 359 -1.37 -10.31 -7.36
N MET A 360 -2.07 -11.06 -8.20
CA MET A 360 -1.89 -12.49 -8.34
C MET A 360 -1.86 -12.86 -9.82
N GLU A 361 -0.95 -13.74 -10.22
CA GLU A 361 -0.92 -14.27 -11.59
C GLU A 361 -0.73 -15.78 -11.50
N GLY A 362 -1.54 -16.54 -12.25
CA GLY A 362 -1.41 -17.98 -12.34
C GLY A 362 -1.34 -18.43 -13.79
N LEU A 363 -0.45 -19.37 -14.05
CA LEU A 363 -0.36 -20.11 -15.30
C LEU A 363 -0.50 -21.58 -14.98
N LEU A 364 -1.61 -22.17 -15.39
CA LEU A 364 -1.96 -23.55 -15.09
C LEU A 364 -2.16 -24.29 -16.41
N ASP A 365 -1.43 -25.38 -16.62
CA ASP A 365 -1.61 -26.37 -17.68
C ASP A 365 -1.64 -27.76 -17.03
N LEU A 366 -2.75 -28.05 -16.36
CA LEU A 366 -2.92 -29.25 -15.56
C LEU A 366 -4.07 -30.12 -16.05
N VAL A 367 -3.86 -31.43 -15.99
CA VAL A 367 -4.95 -32.38 -15.75
C VAL A 367 -5.29 -32.27 -14.28
N ALA A 368 -6.36 -31.56 -13.95
CA ALA A 368 -6.79 -31.36 -12.56
C ALA A 368 -7.11 -32.71 -11.91
N CYS A 369 -7.91 -33.53 -12.60
CA CYS A 369 -8.20 -34.89 -12.22
C CYS A 369 -8.59 -35.69 -13.46
N ARG A 370 -7.94 -36.83 -13.69
CA ARG A 370 -8.39 -37.88 -14.59
C ARG A 370 -8.41 -39.17 -13.80
N LEU A 371 -9.51 -39.91 -13.91
CA LEU A 371 -9.66 -41.21 -13.28
C LEU A 371 -10.44 -42.10 -14.23
N SER A 372 -9.77 -43.13 -14.76
CA SER A 372 -10.40 -44.22 -15.50
C SER A 372 -10.17 -45.51 -14.73
N LEU A 373 -11.27 -46.18 -14.39
CA LEU A 373 -11.29 -47.41 -13.61
C LEU A 373 -12.03 -48.48 -14.41
N ARG A 374 -11.43 -49.67 -14.49
CA ARG A 374 -12.05 -50.85 -15.09
C ARG A 374 -12.00 -52.01 -14.11
N PHE A 375 -13.16 -52.35 -13.58
CA PHE A 375 -13.37 -53.49 -12.69
C PHE A 375 -13.73 -54.71 -13.54
N THR A 376 -13.09 -55.84 -13.26
CA THR A 376 -13.40 -57.14 -13.88
C THR A 376 -13.46 -58.22 -12.82
N GLY A 377 -14.18 -59.32 -13.07
CA GLY A 377 -14.28 -60.45 -12.15
C GLY A 377 -15.27 -61.50 -12.64
N ALA A 378 -15.24 -62.68 -12.01
CA ALA A 378 -16.15 -63.79 -12.33
C ALA A 378 -17.25 -63.91 -11.27
N LEU A 379 -18.51 -63.83 -11.69
CA LEU A 379 -19.68 -64.04 -10.84
C LEU A 379 -20.24 -65.44 -11.08
N ALA A 380 -20.23 -66.29 -10.06
CA ALA A 380 -20.90 -67.59 -10.06
C ALA A 380 -22.22 -67.48 -9.28
N ARG A 381 -23.36 -67.64 -9.95
CA ARG A 381 -24.68 -67.57 -9.31
C ARG A 381 -25.62 -68.63 -9.88
N SER A 382 -26.18 -69.46 -9.01
CA SER A 382 -27.17 -70.49 -9.36
C SER A 382 -26.74 -71.41 -10.52
N GLY A 383 -25.48 -71.82 -10.55
CA GLY A 383 -24.92 -72.68 -11.60
C GLY A 383 -24.49 -71.97 -12.88
N SER A 384 -24.77 -70.67 -13.02
CA SER A 384 -24.26 -69.84 -14.12
C SER A 384 -22.92 -69.19 -13.75
N HIS A 385 -22.03 -69.06 -14.74
CA HIS A 385 -20.76 -68.36 -14.62
C HIS A 385 -20.74 -67.20 -15.61
N SER A 386 -20.61 -65.98 -15.09
CA SER A 386 -20.62 -64.76 -15.89
C SER A 386 -19.35 -63.96 -15.63
N HIS A 387 -18.76 -63.39 -16.67
CA HIS A 387 -17.72 -62.36 -16.53
C HIS A 387 -18.39 -61.00 -16.38
N LEU A 388 -18.12 -60.30 -15.28
CA LEU A 388 -18.58 -58.95 -15.07
C LEU A 388 -17.48 -57.96 -15.40
N GLU A 389 -17.87 -56.90 -16.10
CA GLU A 389 -17.02 -55.76 -16.40
C GLU A 389 -17.80 -54.47 -16.09
N LEU A 390 -17.21 -53.61 -15.28
CA LEU A 390 -17.71 -52.28 -14.99
C LEU A 390 -16.60 -51.28 -15.29
N SER A 391 -16.90 -50.28 -16.11
CA SER A 391 -15.97 -49.20 -16.41
C SER A 391 -16.56 -47.85 -16.03
N THR A 392 -15.69 -46.96 -15.56
CA THR A 392 -16.02 -45.55 -15.32
C THR A 392 -14.82 -44.70 -15.69
N SER A 393 -15.07 -43.52 -16.25
CA SER A 393 -14.03 -42.58 -16.63
C SER A 393 -14.52 -41.16 -16.43
N GLY A 394 -13.68 -40.31 -15.85
CA GLY A 394 -13.89 -38.87 -15.78
C GLY A 394 -12.59 -38.12 -15.94
N SER A 395 -12.65 -36.93 -16.52
CA SER A 395 -11.52 -36.01 -16.64
C SER A 395 -11.94 -34.57 -16.49
N ALA A 396 -11.13 -33.79 -15.79
CA ALA A 396 -11.22 -32.35 -15.65
C ALA A 396 -9.84 -31.73 -15.91
N SER A 397 -9.81 -30.71 -16.75
CA SER A 397 -8.61 -29.93 -17.06
C SER A 397 -8.63 -28.58 -16.35
N LEU A 398 -7.47 -28.11 -15.93
CA LEU A 398 -7.23 -26.76 -15.43
C LEU A 398 -6.13 -26.13 -16.28
N ALA A 399 -6.53 -25.61 -17.44
CA ALA A 399 -5.64 -25.10 -18.49
C ALA A 399 -5.99 -23.65 -18.83
N ARG A 400 -5.69 -22.71 -17.92
CA ARG A 400 -5.98 -21.28 -18.12
C ARG A 400 -4.97 -20.38 -17.39
N PRO A 401 -4.47 -19.33 -18.06
CA PRO A 401 -3.87 -18.21 -17.36
C PRO A 401 -4.96 -17.38 -16.67
N TRP A 402 -4.64 -16.81 -15.53
CA TRP A 402 -5.49 -15.84 -14.83
C TRP A 402 -4.62 -14.81 -14.13
N MET A 403 -5.14 -13.59 -13.96
CA MET A 403 -4.42 -12.49 -13.33
C MET A 403 -5.41 -11.60 -12.60
N ARG A 404 -5.13 -11.34 -11.31
CA ARG A 404 -5.74 -10.23 -10.57
C ARG A 404 -4.95 -8.96 -10.86
N GLY A 405 -5.54 -8.06 -11.64
CA GLY A 405 -4.96 -6.77 -12.03
C GLY A 405 -5.73 -5.56 -11.49
N PRO A 406 -5.29 -4.33 -11.79
CA PRO A 406 -5.84 -3.11 -11.20
C PRO A 406 -7.26 -2.78 -11.69
N ASN A 407 -7.71 -3.38 -12.80
CA ASN A 407 -9.00 -3.09 -13.44
C ASN A 407 -10.04 -4.21 -13.26
N GLU A 408 -9.79 -5.20 -12.39
CA GLU A 408 -10.81 -6.22 -12.14
C GLU A 408 -11.95 -5.64 -11.30
N ALA A 409 -13.11 -5.46 -11.95
CA ALA A 409 -14.38 -5.06 -11.34
C ALA A 409 -14.92 -6.06 -10.29
N LEU A 410 -14.21 -7.15 -10.02
CA LEU A 410 -14.58 -8.18 -9.04
C LEU A 410 -14.67 -7.64 -7.60
N PHE A 411 -14.17 -6.43 -7.32
CA PHE A 411 -14.19 -5.82 -5.98
C PHE A 411 -14.68 -4.37 -5.94
N ALA A 412 -15.43 -3.90 -6.95
CA ALA A 412 -16.13 -2.60 -6.87
C ALA A 412 -17.32 -2.59 -5.86
N ALA A 413 -17.52 -3.68 -5.12
CA ALA A 413 -18.48 -3.79 -4.05
C ALA A 413 -17.88 -4.61 -2.90
N ALA A 414 -17.32 -3.90 -1.92
CA ALA A 414 -17.23 -4.34 -0.53
C ALA A 414 -17.38 -3.12 0.37
#